data_AF-A0A259CFY1-F1
#
_entry.id   AF-A0A259CFY1-F1
#
_cell.length_a   1.000
_cell.length_b   1.000
_cell.length_c   1.000
_cell.angle_alpha   90.00
_cell.angle_beta   90.00
_cell.angle_gamma   90.00
#
_symmetry.space_group_name_H-M   'P 1'
#
loop_
_entity.id
_entity.type
_entity.pdbx_description
1 polymer ?
#
loop_
_entity_poly.entity_id
_entity_poly.type
_entity_poly.pdbx_seq_one_letter_code
_entity_poly.pdbx_strand_id
1 'polypeptide(L)'
;QQGSLRRFPSGIYHAVPAGQTNWYELATLAVQTALDAGLALKSSPKTIFPIPAIEYPLPAPRPMNSRMATDKLHKVLETCGDVSKLQLLNQSWDESVRAYVRNLVHSRLI
;
A
#
# COMPACT_ATOMS: atom_id res chain seq x y z
N GLN A 1 29.39 13.49 -13.37
CA GLN A 1 29.63 12.75 -12.11
C GLN A 1 29.41 11.28 -12.41
N GLN A 2 30.44 10.44 -12.21
CA GLN A 2 30.36 8.99 -12.46
C GLN A 2 29.52 8.31 -11.36
N GLY A 3 28.42 7.68 -11.76
CA GLY A 3 27.58 6.90 -10.86
C GLY A 3 28.30 5.63 -10.42
N SER A 4 28.93 5.66 -9.24
CA SER A 4 29.44 4.46 -8.59
C SER A 4 28.25 3.57 -8.20
N LEU A 5 28.24 2.33 -8.68
CA LEU A 5 27.23 1.34 -8.29
C LEU A 5 27.43 0.98 -6.82
N ARG A 6 26.42 1.25 -5.99
CA ARG A 6 26.41 0.84 -4.58
C ARG A 6 26.26 -0.67 -4.50
N ARG A 7 27.12 -1.32 -3.70
CA ARG A 7 27.04 -2.76 -3.46
C ARG A 7 25.78 -3.08 -2.64
N PHE A 8 24.88 -3.87 -3.20
CA PHE A 8 23.68 -4.36 -2.54
C PHE A 8 23.72 -5.90 -2.51
N PRO A 9 23.52 -6.57 -1.35
CA PRO A 9 23.55 -8.02 -1.27
C PRO A 9 22.41 -8.67 -2.07
N SER A 10 22.76 -9.58 -2.99
CA SER A 10 21.79 -10.37 -3.74
C SER A 10 20.97 -11.29 -2.83
N GLY A 11 19.68 -11.46 -3.15
CA GLY A 11 18.80 -12.37 -2.43
C GLY A 11 17.33 -12.01 -2.60
N ILE A 12 16.47 -12.74 -1.87
CA ILE A 12 15.03 -12.51 -1.84
C ILE A 12 14.69 -11.58 -0.66
N TYR A 13 13.85 -10.57 -0.93
CA TYR A 13 13.39 -9.57 0.03
C TYR A 13 11.90 -9.32 -0.17
N HIS A 14 11.19 -9.00 0.91
CA HIS A 14 9.84 -8.45 0.81
C HIS A 14 9.92 -6.93 0.73
N ALA A 15 9.22 -6.36 -0.23
CA ALA A 15 9.12 -4.92 -0.44
C ALA A 15 7.64 -4.54 -0.49
N VAL A 16 7.07 -4.32 0.69
CA VAL A 16 5.68 -3.88 0.87
C VAL A 16 5.67 -2.62 1.76
N PRO A 17 4.66 -1.74 1.65
CA PRO A 17 4.53 -0.59 2.54
C PRO A 17 4.40 -1.01 4.01
N ALA A 18 4.70 -0.08 4.92
CA ALA A 18 4.57 -0.35 6.35
C ALA A 18 3.09 -0.45 6.77
N GLY A 19 2.87 -1.22 7.84
CA GLY A 19 1.55 -1.45 8.42
C GLY A 19 0.81 -2.64 7.82
N GLN A 20 -0.49 -2.71 8.11
CA GLN A 20 -1.38 -3.75 7.64
C GLN A 20 -2.81 -3.23 7.60
N THR A 21 -3.66 -3.90 6.84
CA THR A 21 -5.09 -3.59 6.69
C THR A 21 -5.84 -4.81 6.19
N ASN A 22 -7.17 -4.74 6.20
CA ASN A 22 -8.02 -5.65 5.43
C ASN A 22 -8.67 -4.94 4.22
N TRP A 23 -9.37 -5.71 3.38
CA TRP A 23 -10.04 -5.20 2.17
C TRP A 23 -11.14 -4.18 2.47
N TYR A 24 -11.85 -4.34 3.58
CA TYR A 24 -12.91 -3.43 3.99
C TYR A 24 -12.37 -2.04 4.36
N GLU A 25 -11.31 -1.99 5.17
CA GLU A 25 -10.63 -0.76 5.56
C GLU A 25 -10.02 -0.04 4.35
N LEU A 26 -9.38 -0.79 3.43
CA LEU A 26 -8.82 -0.23 2.19
C LEU A 26 -9.92 0.40 1.32
N ALA A 27 -11.04 -0.29 1.10
CA ALA A 27 -12.16 0.23 0.30
C ALA A 27 -12.75 1.49 0.92
N THR A 28 -12.95 1.49 2.25
CA THR A 28 -13.47 2.62 3.01
C THR A 28 -12.54 3.83 2.90
N LEU A 29 -11.23 3.62 3.05
CA LEU A 29 -10.21 4.66 2.90
C LEU A 29 -10.21 5.27 1.50
N ALA A 30 -10.25 4.43 0.46
CA ALA A 30 -10.21 4.88 -0.93
C ALA A 30 -11.44 5.72 -1.27
N VAL A 31 -12.66 5.27 -0.90
CA VAL A 31 -13.89 6.02 -1.14
C VAL A 31 -13.89 7.33 -0.36
N GLN A 32 -13.53 7.32 0.92
CA GLN A 32 -13.44 8.56 1.71
C GLN A 32 -12.44 9.54 1.08
N THR A 33 -11.27 9.06 0.63
CA THR A 33 -10.25 9.93 0.05
C THR A 33 -10.69 10.55 -1.28
N ALA A 34 -11.41 9.81 -2.11
CA ALA A 34 -11.95 10.34 -3.36
C ALA A 34 -13.03 11.42 -3.10
N LEU A 35 -13.92 11.19 -2.13
CA LEU A 35 -14.90 12.18 -1.69
C LEU A 35 -14.22 13.45 -1.14
N ASP A 36 -13.20 13.30 -0.30
CA ASP A 36 -12.41 14.41 0.25
C ASP A 36 -11.68 15.21 -0.84
N ALA A 37 -11.35 14.56 -1.96
CA ALA A 37 -10.76 15.21 -3.14
C ALA A 37 -11.80 15.88 -4.06
N GLY A 38 -13.09 15.86 -3.68
CA GLY A 38 -14.17 16.52 -4.41
C GLY A 38 -14.84 15.66 -5.49
N LEU A 39 -14.51 14.37 -5.61
CA LEU A 39 -15.19 13.48 -6.55
C LEU A 39 -16.60 13.14 -6.04
N ALA A 40 -17.61 13.37 -6.87
CA ALA A 40 -18.98 12.97 -6.55
C ALA A 40 -19.17 11.46 -6.81
N LEU A 41 -19.30 10.68 -5.74
CA LEU A 41 -19.56 9.23 -5.81
C LEU A 41 -20.98 8.91 -5.36
N LYS A 42 -21.56 7.85 -5.94
CA LYS A 42 -22.84 7.28 -5.46
C LYS A 42 -22.70 6.49 -4.16
N SER A 43 -21.49 6.04 -3.85
CA SER A 43 -21.16 5.29 -2.64
C SER A 43 -20.53 6.21 -1.59
N SER A 44 -20.65 5.83 -0.32
CA SER A 44 -19.97 6.48 0.79
C SER A 44 -19.37 5.44 1.73
N PRO A 45 -18.42 5.81 2.60
CA PRO A 45 -17.88 4.91 3.63
C PRO A 45 -18.97 4.24 4.49
N LYS A 46 -20.10 4.92 4.71
CA LYS A 46 -21.22 4.42 5.52
C LYS A 46 -22.03 3.32 4.84
N THR A 47 -21.89 3.16 3.52
CA THR A 47 -22.61 2.15 2.74
C THR A 47 -21.73 0.95 2.40
N ILE A 48 -20.53 0.87 2.96
CA ILE A 48 -19.60 -0.25 2.80
C ILE A 48 -19.69 -1.09 4.07
N PHE A 49 -19.96 -2.38 3.92
CA PHE A 49 -20.07 -3.33 5.03
C PHE A 49 -19.03 -4.44 4.88
N PRO A 50 -18.33 -4.83 5.95
CA PRO A 50 -17.41 -5.95 5.91
C PRO A 50 -18.19 -7.26 5.79
N ILE A 51 -17.62 -8.23 5.08
CA ILE A 51 -18.08 -9.62 5.07
C ILE A 51 -16.92 -10.57 5.38
N PRO A 52 -17.18 -11.72 6.01
CA PRO A 52 -16.26 -12.85 6.04
C PRO A 52 -15.91 -13.33 4.63
N ALA A 53 -14.67 -13.76 4.41
CA ALA A 53 -14.22 -14.27 3.12
C ALA A 53 -15.03 -15.51 2.64
N ILE A 54 -15.59 -16.29 3.57
CA ILE A 54 -16.40 -17.48 3.25
C ILE A 54 -17.74 -17.13 2.59
N GLU A 55 -18.26 -15.92 2.81
CA GLU A 55 -19.51 -15.47 2.19
C GLU A 55 -19.33 -15.11 0.70
N TYR A 56 -18.08 -15.00 0.23
CA TYR A 56 -17.75 -14.76 -1.17
C TYR A 56 -16.69 -15.77 -1.67
N PRO A 57 -17.06 -17.04 -1.88
CA PRO A 57 -16.13 -18.09 -2.24
C PRO A 57 -15.56 -17.87 -3.64
N LEU A 58 -14.24 -18.02 -3.77
CA LEU A 58 -13.53 -17.93 -5.04
C LEU A 58 -12.97 -19.31 -5.43
N PRO A 59 -12.84 -19.62 -6.74
CA PRO A 59 -12.29 -20.90 -7.19
C PRO A 59 -10.89 -21.20 -6.64
N ALA A 60 -10.06 -20.17 -6.47
CA ALA A 60 -8.76 -20.27 -5.83
C ALA A 60 -8.84 -19.79 -4.37
N PRO A 61 -8.43 -20.61 -3.39
CA PRO A 61 -8.37 -20.19 -1.99
C PRO A 61 -7.50 -18.95 -1.80
N ARG A 62 -7.99 -17.99 -1.01
CA ARG A 62 -7.21 -16.80 -0.64
C ARG A 62 -6.53 -17.04 0.72
N PRO A 63 -5.24 -16.70 0.87
CA PRO A 63 -4.59 -16.76 2.18
C PRO A 63 -5.28 -15.84 3.18
N MET A 64 -5.51 -16.34 4.40
CA MET A 64 -6.05 -15.54 5.50
C MET A 64 -5.04 -14.54 6.08
N ASN A 65 -3.75 -14.76 5.81
CA ASN A 65 -2.67 -13.88 6.26
C ASN A 65 -1.70 -13.63 5.10
N SER A 66 -1.62 -12.37 4.68
CA SER A 66 -0.69 -11.90 3.63
C SER A 66 0.30 -10.86 4.17
N ARG A 67 0.52 -10.81 5.49
CA ARG A 67 1.50 -9.92 6.10
C ARG A 67 2.90 -10.38 5.74
N MET A 68 3.75 -9.45 5.29
CA MET A 68 5.12 -9.74 4.87
C MET A 68 6.09 -8.90 5.70
N ALA A 69 7.00 -9.56 6.40
CA ALA A 69 8.04 -8.90 7.19
C ALA A 69 9.10 -8.26 6.27
N THR A 70 9.46 -7.01 6.52
CA THR A 70 10.40 -6.22 5.71
C THR A 70 11.76 -5.97 6.39
N ASP A 71 11.99 -6.54 7.59
CA ASP A 71 13.18 -6.31 8.42
C ASP A 71 14.49 -6.57 7.67
N LYS A 72 14.50 -7.63 6.85
CA LYS A 72 15.66 -8.00 6.03
C LYS A 72 16.02 -6.90 5.02
N LEU A 73 15.01 -6.31 4.37
CA LEU A 73 15.22 -5.22 3.41
C LEU A 73 15.62 -3.94 4.12
N HIS A 74 14.94 -3.62 5.22
CA HIS A 74 15.21 -2.45 6.06
C HIS A 74 16.69 -2.40 6.48
N LYS A 75 17.17 -3.49 7.09
CA LYS A 75 18.57 -3.60 7.55
C LYS A 75 19.59 -3.38 6.44
N VAL A 76 19.31 -3.87 5.24
CA VAL A 76 20.22 -3.70 4.09
C VAL A 76 20.24 -2.25 3.61
N LEU A 77 19.07 -1.61 3.50
CA LEU A 77 18.98 -0.21 3.07
C LEU A 77 19.64 0.75 4.08
N GLU A 78 19.54 0.47 5.39
CA GLU A 78 20.29 1.17 6.44
C GLU A 78 21.80 1.03 6.25
N THR A 79 22.28 -0.21 6.05
CA THR A 79 23.71 -0.49 5.89
C THR A 79 24.29 0.15 4.62
N CYS A 80 23.49 0.26 3.55
CA CYS A 80 23.91 0.87 2.27
C CYS A 80 23.75 2.40 2.23
N GLY A 81 23.27 3.03 3.32
CA GLY A 81 23.08 4.49 3.41
C GLY A 81 22.09 5.05 2.38
N ASP A 82 21.06 4.28 2.00
CA ASP A 82 20.04 4.69 1.03
C ASP A 82 18.78 5.21 1.76
N VAL A 83 18.89 6.43 2.30
CA VAL A 83 17.88 7.03 3.20
C VAL A 83 16.55 7.30 2.49
N SER A 84 16.57 7.64 1.19
CA SER A 84 15.33 7.91 0.43
C SER A 84 14.48 6.66 0.26
N LYS A 85 15.11 5.51 0.00
CA LYS A 85 14.38 4.22 -0.10
C LYS A 85 13.89 3.73 1.26
N LEU A 86 14.63 4.00 2.34
CA LEU A 86 14.15 3.72 3.69
C LEU A 86 12.88 4.49 4.03
N GLN A 87 12.83 5.76 3.66
CA GLN A 87 11.63 6.58 3.87
C GLN A 87 10.42 6.01 3.12
N LEU A 88 10.61 5.58 1.86
CA LEU A 88 9.54 4.93 1.09
C LEU A 88 9.10 3.59 1.70
N LEU A 89 10.04 2.79 2.20
CA LEU A 89 9.72 1.49 2.83
C LEU A 89 8.96 1.67 4.15
N ASN A 90 9.31 2.70 4.92
CA ASN A 90 8.71 2.99 6.22
C ASN A 90 7.41 3.80 6.11
N GLN A 91 7.06 4.28 4.93
CA GLN A 91 5.80 4.95 4.70
C GLN A 91 4.63 3.99 4.93
N SER A 92 3.62 4.46 5.65
CA SER A 92 2.42 3.66 5.89
C SER A 92 1.64 3.45 4.59
N TRP A 93 1.00 2.28 4.49
CA TRP A 93 0.21 1.93 3.31
C TRP A 93 -0.89 2.96 3.00
N ASP A 94 -1.50 3.56 4.02
CA ASP A 94 -2.64 4.46 3.87
C ASP A 94 -2.23 5.81 3.26
N GLU A 95 -1.05 6.34 3.60
CA GLU A 95 -0.52 7.55 2.97
C GLU A 95 -0.34 7.38 1.46
N SER A 96 0.26 6.24 1.06
CA SER A 96 0.47 5.89 -0.35
C SER A 96 -0.86 5.78 -1.10
N VAL A 97 -1.86 5.11 -0.50
CA VAL A 97 -3.21 4.99 -1.08
C VAL A 97 -3.87 6.36 -1.21
N ARG A 98 -3.78 7.21 -0.19
CA ARG A 98 -4.38 8.55 -0.22
C ARG A 98 -3.77 9.40 -1.33
N ALA A 99 -2.45 9.40 -1.42
CA ALA A 99 -1.73 10.14 -2.46
C ALA A 99 -2.12 9.66 -3.86
N TYR A 100 -2.19 8.35 -4.06
CA TYR A 100 -2.58 7.76 -5.34
C TYR A 100 -4.02 8.11 -5.73
N VAL A 101 -5.00 7.91 -4.84
CA VAL A 101 -6.41 8.22 -5.13
C VAL A 101 -6.61 9.71 -5.40
N ARG A 102 -6.01 10.60 -4.61
CA ARG A 102 -6.06 12.05 -4.86
C ARG A 102 -5.48 12.40 -6.23
N ASN A 103 -4.37 11.77 -6.61
CA ASN A 103 -3.77 11.99 -7.92
C ASN A 103 -4.71 11.58 -9.06
N LEU A 104 -5.40 10.45 -8.94
CA LEU A 104 -6.37 10.01 -9.95
C LEU A 104 -7.51 11.02 -10.12
N VAL A 105 -8.06 11.55 -9.02
CA VAL A 105 -9.13 12.56 -9.05
C VAL A 105 -8.62 13.87 -9.69
N HIS A 106 -7.48 14.38 -9.24
CA HIS A 106 -6.92 15.64 -9.78
C HIS A 106 -6.51 15.52 -11.24
N SER A 107 -6.01 14.35 -11.65
CA SER A 107 -5.66 14.04 -13.04
C SER A 107 -6.87 13.70 -13.91
N ARG A 108 -8.09 13.69 -13.32
CA ARG A 108 -9.36 13.32 -13.98
C ARG A 108 -9.34 11.94 -14.65
N LEU A 109 -8.62 11.00 -14.04
CA LEU A 109 -8.59 9.60 -14.46
C LEU A 109 -9.71 8.76 -13.82
N ILE A 110 -10.30 9.27 -12.74
CA ILE A 110 -11.54 8.80 -12.11
C ILE A 110 -12.45 9.97 -11.74
#